data_AF-A0A285RGE4-F1
#
_entry.id   AF-A0A285RGE4-F1
#
_cell.length_a   1.000
_cell.length_b   1.000
_cell.length_c   1.000
_cell.angle_alpha   90.00
_cell.angle_beta   90.00
_cell.angle_gamma   90.00
#
_symmetry.space_group_name_H-M   'P 1'
#
loop_
_entity.id
_entity.type
_entity.pdbx_description
1 polymer ?
#
loop_
_entity_poly.entity_id
_entity_poly.type
_entity_poly.pdbx_seq_one_letter_code
_entity_poly.pdbx_strand_id
1 'polypeptide(L)'
;MTSTTTNTAETTKPDLGHRLYEDVLALLLGTMVVSLGVMLYSESVLVTGSTAGAALLIEHATGIGFGVIFFAINLPFYWLAFKRMGLAFTIKTFIAVGLVSVFSKLMPMWIDFSMLNPIFAAIAGGALMGIGLLMLFRHRAGLGGINILALFLQEHLGIRAGYFQLAVDLVILACAFLTLPFDKVLLSILGAVVLNLIIALNHRPGRYLAAR
;
A
#
# COMPACT_ATOMS: atom_id res chain seq x y z
N MET A 1 19.85 62.44 4.54
CA MET A 1 19.15 61.43 5.36
C MET A 1 18.22 60.66 4.45
N THR A 2 18.75 59.60 3.84
CA THR A 2 18.09 58.72 2.87
C THR A 2 17.62 57.48 3.61
N SER A 3 16.31 57.36 3.83
CA SER A 3 15.70 56.17 4.43
C SER A 3 15.37 55.18 3.32
N THR A 4 16.28 54.24 3.08
CA THR A 4 16.05 53.10 2.17
C THR A 4 15.16 52.07 2.86
N THR A 5 13.90 51.99 2.46
CA THR A 5 13.01 50.87 2.81
C THR A 5 13.38 49.67 1.95
N THR A 6 14.13 48.73 2.51
CA THR A 6 14.36 47.41 1.92
C THR A 6 13.08 46.58 2.02
N ASN A 7 12.30 46.59 0.94
CA ASN A 7 11.20 45.66 0.71
C ASN A 7 11.79 44.25 0.56
N THR A 8 11.73 43.45 1.63
CA THR A 8 12.14 42.05 1.61
C THR A 8 11.08 41.27 0.86
N ALA A 9 11.40 40.89 -0.38
CA ALA A 9 10.59 40.00 -1.17
C ALA A 9 10.33 38.70 -0.39
N GLU A 10 9.10 38.51 0.07
CA GLU A 10 8.58 37.21 0.48
C GLU A 10 8.68 36.28 -0.72
N THR A 11 9.72 35.45 -0.72
CA THR A 11 9.81 34.32 -1.63
C THR A 11 8.78 33.29 -1.17
N THR A 12 7.55 33.43 -1.66
CA THR A 12 6.55 32.35 -1.64
C THR A 12 7.23 31.13 -2.23
N LYS A 13 7.59 30.16 -1.37
CA LYS A 13 8.07 28.85 -1.79
C LYS A 13 7.07 28.34 -2.84
N PRO A 14 7.51 27.92 -4.03
CA PRO A 14 6.59 27.36 -5.01
C PRO A 14 5.84 26.22 -4.34
N ASP A 15 4.51 26.26 -4.40
CA ASP A 15 3.65 25.18 -3.92
C ASP A 15 4.06 23.91 -4.69
N LEU A 16 4.85 23.07 -4.03
CA LEU A 16 5.36 21.80 -4.54
C LEU A 16 4.25 20.72 -4.51
N GLY A 17 3.02 21.13 -4.82
CA GLY A 17 1.91 20.23 -5.09
C GLY A 17 2.16 19.51 -6.41
N HIS A 18 2.09 18.17 -6.40
CA HIS A 18 2.12 17.38 -7.62
C HIS A 18 1.01 17.84 -8.56
N ARG A 19 1.33 18.01 -9.84
CA ARG A 19 0.33 18.34 -10.85
C ARG A 19 -0.56 17.12 -11.09
N LEU A 20 -1.82 17.35 -11.49
CA LEU A 20 -2.81 16.27 -11.67
C LEU A 20 -2.34 15.15 -12.63
N TYR A 21 -1.57 15.49 -13.67
CA TYR A 21 -1.03 14.46 -14.58
C TYR A 21 0.04 13.59 -13.92
N GLU A 22 0.82 14.13 -12.98
CA GLU A 22 1.84 13.38 -12.22
C GLU A 22 1.15 12.41 -11.27
N ASP A 23 0.07 12.86 -10.62
CA ASP A 23 -0.76 12.02 -9.77
C ASP A 23 -1.38 10.86 -10.57
N VAL A 24 -1.96 11.14 -11.75
CA VAL A 24 -2.56 10.11 -12.61
C VAL A 24 -1.51 9.10 -13.06
N LEU A 25 -0.34 9.56 -13.51
CA LEU A 25 0.74 8.68 -13.95
C LEU A 25 1.26 7.82 -12.79
N ALA A 26 1.45 8.42 -11.61
CA ALA A 26 1.90 7.71 -10.42
C ALA A 26 0.86 6.69 -9.92
N LEU A 27 -0.43 7.03 -9.99
CA LEU A 27 -1.52 6.10 -9.69
C LEU A 27 -1.50 4.92 -10.66
N LEU A 28 -1.44 5.17 -11.98
CA LEU A 28 -1.45 4.09 -12.97
C LEU A 28 -0.21 3.19 -12.85
N LEU A 29 0.99 3.76 -12.87
CA LEU A 29 2.22 2.99 -12.80
C LEU A 29 2.39 2.32 -11.44
N GLY A 30 2.15 3.05 -10.34
CA GLY A 30 2.26 2.52 -8.98
C GLY A 30 1.33 1.33 -8.77
N THR A 31 0.06 1.45 -9.17
CA THR A 31 -0.91 0.35 -9.03
C THR A 31 -0.61 -0.82 -9.96
N MET A 32 -0.11 -0.58 -11.18
CA MET A 32 0.33 -1.64 -12.08
C MET A 32 1.51 -2.43 -11.49
N VAL A 33 2.50 -1.72 -10.95
CA VAL A 33 3.68 -2.34 -10.29
C VAL A 33 3.26 -3.14 -9.06
N VAL A 34 2.37 -2.61 -8.20
CA VAL A 34 1.84 -3.37 -7.06
C VAL A 34 1.10 -4.62 -7.54
N SER A 35 0.25 -4.49 -8.57
CA SER A 35 -0.53 -5.61 -9.09
C SER A 35 0.34 -6.72 -9.66
N LEU A 36 1.45 -6.37 -10.30
CA LEU A 36 2.45 -7.34 -10.75
C LEU A 36 3.10 -8.07 -9.57
N GLY A 37 3.44 -7.34 -8.50
CA GLY A 37 3.98 -7.95 -7.28
C GLY A 37 2.98 -8.88 -6.58
N VAL A 38 1.70 -8.48 -6.55
CA VAL A 38 0.60 -9.32 -6.04
C VAL A 38 0.41 -10.58 -6.89
N MET A 39 0.51 -10.46 -8.21
CA MET A 39 0.42 -11.61 -9.13
C MET A 39 1.49 -12.66 -8.80
N LEU A 40 2.74 -12.24 -8.61
CA LEU A 40 3.83 -13.16 -8.22
C LEU A 40 3.54 -13.86 -6.89
N TYR A 41 2.92 -13.14 -5.95
CA TYR A 41 2.54 -13.69 -4.66
C TYR A 41 1.41 -14.71 -4.78
N SER A 42 0.35 -14.37 -5.51
CA SER A 42 -0.79 -15.26 -5.76
C SER A 42 -0.33 -16.56 -6.44
N GLU A 43 0.50 -16.45 -7.49
CA GLU A 43 1.03 -17.61 -8.22
C GLU A 43 1.93 -18.50 -7.34
N SER A 44 2.72 -17.89 -6.44
CA SER A 44 3.59 -18.64 -5.53
C SER A 44 2.92 -19.02 -4.21
N VAL A 45 1.63 -18.75 -4.05
CA VAL A 45 0.84 -18.97 -2.83
C VAL A 45 1.50 -18.30 -1.61
N LEU A 46 1.89 -17.04 -1.77
CA LEU A 46 2.54 -16.19 -0.78
C LEU A 46 1.60 -15.11 -0.27
N VAL A 47 1.83 -14.66 0.96
CA VAL A 47 0.99 -13.69 1.64
C VAL A 47 1.83 -12.49 2.08
N THR A 48 1.20 -11.31 2.16
CA THR A 48 1.82 -10.09 2.70
C THR A 48 1.08 -9.61 3.96
N GLY A 49 1.47 -8.47 4.52
CA GLY A 49 0.77 -7.88 5.67
C GLY A 49 -0.47 -7.06 5.27
N SER A 50 -1.21 -6.58 6.27
CA SER A 50 -2.32 -5.62 6.09
C SER A 50 -3.46 -6.12 5.17
N THR A 51 -4.18 -5.20 4.50
CA THR A 51 -5.40 -5.51 3.72
C THR A 51 -5.11 -6.39 2.51
N ALA A 52 -3.95 -6.21 1.87
CA ALA A 52 -3.51 -7.04 0.76
C ALA A 52 -3.23 -8.48 1.22
N GLY A 53 -2.63 -8.65 2.40
CA GLY A 53 -2.42 -9.96 3.03
C GLY A 53 -3.71 -10.72 3.28
N ALA A 54 -4.67 -10.05 3.92
CA ALA A 54 -6.00 -10.61 4.15
C ALA A 54 -6.70 -11.01 2.84
N ALA A 55 -6.59 -10.18 1.80
CA ALA A 55 -7.16 -10.48 0.49
C ALA A 55 -6.52 -11.70 -0.18
N LEU A 56 -5.18 -11.82 -0.16
CA LEU A 56 -4.45 -12.99 -0.67
C LEU A 56 -4.81 -14.26 0.10
N LEU A 57 -4.92 -14.19 1.44
CA LEU A 57 -5.33 -15.36 2.23
C LEU A 57 -6.72 -15.86 1.86
N ILE A 58 -7.68 -14.94 1.71
CA ILE A 58 -9.04 -15.30 1.32
C ILE A 58 -9.06 -15.82 -0.13
N GLU A 59 -8.27 -15.26 -1.03
CA GLU A 59 -8.10 -15.79 -2.39
C GLU A 59 -7.61 -17.24 -2.34
N HIS A 60 -6.53 -17.52 -1.61
CA HIS A 60 -6.01 -18.90 -1.48
C HIS A 60 -7.00 -19.86 -0.83
N ALA A 61 -7.84 -19.37 0.09
CA ALA A 61 -8.83 -20.20 0.78
C ALA A 61 -10.12 -20.43 -0.03
N THR A 62 -10.54 -19.48 -0.87
CA THR A 62 -11.85 -19.50 -1.55
C THR A 62 -11.76 -19.66 -3.07
N GLY A 63 -10.59 -19.38 -3.66
CA GLY A 63 -10.41 -19.29 -5.11
C GLY A 63 -11.04 -18.06 -5.76
N ILE A 64 -11.65 -17.15 -4.97
CA ILE A 64 -12.17 -15.88 -5.50
C ILE A 64 -10.98 -14.97 -5.79
N GLY A 65 -10.93 -14.37 -6.99
CA GLY A 65 -9.79 -13.56 -7.40
C GLY A 65 -9.51 -12.39 -6.44
N PHE A 66 -8.22 -12.17 -6.16
CA PHE A 66 -7.68 -11.15 -5.24
C PHE A 66 -8.37 -9.80 -5.39
N GLY A 67 -8.53 -9.32 -6.64
CA GLY A 67 -9.04 -7.97 -6.89
C GLY A 67 -10.44 -7.74 -6.32
N VAL A 68 -11.33 -8.74 -6.38
CA VAL A 68 -12.69 -8.63 -5.86
C VAL A 68 -12.67 -8.54 -4.34
N ILE A 69 -11.89 -9.42 -3.70
CA ILE A 69 -11.76 -9.48 -2.25
C ILE A 69 -11.09 -8.20 -1.74
N PHE A 70 -10.01 -7.77 -2.39
CA PHE A 70 -9.25 -6.58 -2.01
C PHE A 70 -10.12 -5.32 -2.09
N PHE A 71 -10.93 -5.18 -3.14
CA PHE A 71 -11.89 -4.07 -3.23
C PHE A 71 -12.95 -4.12 -2.13
N ALA A 72 -13.53 -5.30 -1.87
CA ALA A 72 -14.56 -5.49 -0.86
C ALA A 72 -14.04 -5.22 0.57
N ILE A 73 -12.83 -5.70 0.89
CA ILE A 73 -12.18 -5.43 2.18
C ILE A 73 -11.94 -3.93 2.36
N ASN A 74 -11.55 -3.21 1.30
CA ASN A 74 -11.25 -1.78 1.39
C ASN A 74 -12.51 -0.88 1.53
N LEU A 75 -13.70 -1.37 1.16
CA LEU A 75 -14.96 -0.61 1.19
C LEU A 75 -15.26 0.10 2.53
N PRO A 76 -15.26 -0.58 3.69
CA PRO A 76 -15.52 0.06 4.99
C PRO A 76 -14.49 1.13 5.34
N PHE A 77 -13.25 0.98 4.84
CA PHE A 77 -12.18 1.91 5.16
C PHE A 77 -12.24 3.22 4.39
N TYR A 78 -12.92 3.29 3.24
CA TYR A 78 -13.10 4.56 2.53
C TYR A 78 -13.91 5.56 3.33
N TRP A 79 -14.91 5.08 4.09
CA TRP A 79 -15.67 5.93 5.01
C TRP A 79 -14.78 6.53 6.10
N LEU A 80 -13.89 5.71 6.68
CA LEU A 80 -12.89 6.19 7.65
C LEU A 80 -11.87 7.14 7.02
N ALA A 81 -11.38 6.84 5.82
CA ALA A 81 -10.43 7.66 5.09
C ALA A 81 -11.02 9.06 4.81
N PHE A 82 -12.29 9.13 4.43
CA PHE A 82 -12.99 10.39 4.19
C PHE A 82 -13.02 11.25 5.45
N LYS A 83 -13.37 10.65 6.59
CA LYS A 83 -13.44 11.35 7.88
C LYS A 83 -12.06 11.79 8.40
N ARG A 84 -10.99 11.05 8.09
CA ARG A 84 -9.64 11.25 8.64
C ARG A 84 -8.70 12.07 7.77
N MET A 85 -8.57 11.70 6.50
CA MET A 85 -7.56 12.23 5.58
C MET A 85 -8.16 13.19 4.54
N GLY A 86 -9.48 13.31 4.51
CA GLY A 86 -10.22 14.20 3.63
C GLY A 86 -10.60 13.56 2.29
N LEU A 87 -11.44 14.28 1.54
CA LEU A 87 -12.02 13.82 0.28
C LEU A 87 -10.94 13.50 -0.78
N ALA A 88 -9.94 14.38 -0.94
CA ALA A 88 -8.92 14.23 -1.98
C ALA A 88 -8.09 12.95 -1.82
N PHE A 89 -7.65 12.64 -0.60
CA PHE A 89 -6.93 11.39 -0.30
C PHE A 89 -7.82 10.17 -0.53
N THR A 90 -9.09 10.26 -0.14
CA THR A 90 -10.06 9.16 -0.25
C THR A 90 -10.33 8.82 -1.70
N ILE A 91 -10.57 9.81 -2.56
CA ILE A 91 -10.79 9.59 -4.00
C ILE A 91 -9.55 8.96 -4.64
N LYS A 92 -8.34 9.48 -4.35
CA LYS A 92 -7.09 8.90 -4.87
C LYS A 92 -6.89 7.45 -4.42
N THR A 93 -7.16 7.15 -3.16
CA THR A 93 -7.06 5.79 -2.60
C THR A 93 -8.12 4.86 -3.20
N PHE A 94 -9.35 5.33 -3.37
CA PHE A 94 -10.42 4.58 -4.04
C PHE A 94 -10.04 4.22 -5.47
N ILE A 95 -9.52 5.19 -6.23
CA ILE A 95 -9.02 4.97 -7.59
C ILE A 95 -7.83 4.00 -7.56
N ALA A 96 -6.88 4.16 -6.63
CA ALA A 96 -5.71 3.29 -6.52
C ALA A 96 -6.09 1.83 -6.24
N VAL A 97 -6.95 1.60 -5.26
CA VAL A 97 -7.45 0.26 -4.92
C VAL A 97 -8.28 -0.32 -6.06
N GLY A 98 -9.13 0.49 -6.70
CA GLY A 98 -9.88 0.09 -7.89
C GLY A 98 -8.97 -0.35 -9.03
N LEU A 99 -7.92 0.43 -9.33
CA LEU A 99 -6.92 0.11 -10.34
C LEU A 99 -6.14 -1.16 -9.99
N VAL A 100 -5.69 -1.33 -8.74
CA VAL A 100 -5.04 -2.58 -8.32
C VAL A 100 -5.97 -3.77 -8.51
N SER A 101 -7.25 -3.63 -8.15
CA SER A 101 -8.24 -4.69 -8.27
C SER A 101 -8.50 -5.09 -9.72
N VAL A 102 -8.57 -4.10 -10.62
CA VAL A 102 -8.71 -4.33 -12.06
C VAL A 102 -7.45 -4.95 -12.63
N PHE A 103 -6.28 -4.35 -12.38
CA PHE A 103 -5.01 -4.87 -12.89
C PHE A 103 -4.71 -6.27 -12.36
N SER A 104 -4.92 -6.58 -11.08
CA SER A 104 -4.73 -7.93 -10.55
C SER A 104 -5.63 -8.96 -11.24
N LYS A 105 -6.84 -8.56 -11.67
CA LYS A 105 -7.75 -9.44 -12.43
C LYS A 105 -7.32 -9.60 -13.89
N LEU A 106 -6.75 -8.55 -14.49
CA LEU A 106 -6.30 -8.55 -15.88
C LEU A 106 -4.93 -9.22 -16.05
N MET A 107 -4.07 -9.14 -15.04
CA MET A 107 -2.69 -9.65 -15.06
C MET A 107 -2.60 -11.11 -15.55
N PRO A 108 -3.38 -12.08 -15.02
CA PRO A 108 -3.36 -13.47 -15.50
C PRO A 108 -3.78 -13.65 -16.96
N MET A 109 -4.46 -12.67 -17.58
CA MET A 109 -4.77 -12.71 -19.02
C MET A 109 -3.65 -12.16 -19.90
N TRP A 110 -2.68 -11.45 -19.32
CA TRP A 110 -1.58 -10.81 -20.05
C TRP A 110 -0.25 -11.51 -19.83
N ILE A 111 -0.06 -12.12 -18.66
CA ILE A 111 1.18 -12.78 -18.24
C ILE A 111 0.81 -14.16 -17.74
N ASP A 112 1.52 -15.16 -18.23
CA ASP A 112 1.42 -16.54 -17.76
C ASP A 112 2.82 -17.04 -17.40
N PHE A 113 2.92 -17.90 -16.38
CA PHE A 113 4.18 -18.39 -15.86
C PHE A 113 4.32 -19.89 -16.14
N SER A 114 5.20 -20.25 -17.08
CA SER A 114 5.55 -21.66 -17.29
C SER A 114 6.34 -22.25 -16.11
N MET A 115 7.14 -21.43 -15.45
CA MET A 115 7.85 -21.77 -14.22
C MET A 115 8.10 -20.49 -13.43
N LEU A 116 7.72 -20.48 -12.15
CA LEU A 116 8.01 -19.40 -11.22
C LEU A 116 8.68 -19.96 -9.97
N ASN A 117 9.90 -19.51 -9.67
CA ASN A 117 10.59 -19.91 -8.46
C ASN A 117 10.00 -19.15 -7.24
N PRO A 118 9.55 -19.85 -6.18
CA PRO A 118 8.93 -19.20 -5.02
C PRO A 118 9.84 -18.21 -4.28
N ILE A 119 11.15 -18.43 -4.26
CA ILE A 119 12.13 -17.52 -3.64
C ILE A 119 12.21 -16.23 -4.46
N PHE A 120 12.27 -16.36 -5.78
CA PHE A 120 12.23 -15.20 -6.67
C PHE A 120 10.93 -14.42 -6.51
N ALA A 121 9.79 -15.11 -6.48
CA ALA A 121 8.49 -14.48 -6.28
C ALA A 121 8.38 -13.72 -4.95
N ALA A 122 8.92 -14.28 -3.86
CA ALA A 122 8.96 -13.61 -2.56
C ALA A 122 9.77 -12.30 -2.60
N ILE A 123 10.99 -12.35 -3.14
CA ILE A 123 11.88 -11.19 -3.18
C ILE A 123 11.39 -10.16 -4.21
N ALA A 124 11.12 -10.58 -5.44
CA ALA A 124 10.68 -9.70 -6.51
C ALA A 124 9.28 -9.15 -6.27
N GLY A 125 8.33 -9.98 -5.83
CA GLY A 125 6.98 -9.54 -5.50
C GLY A 125 6.96 -8.56 -4.33
N GLY A 126 7.71 -8.86 -3.26
CA GLY A 126 7.88 -7.95 -2.12
C GLY A 126 8.52 -6.63 -2.56
N ALA A 127 9.52 -6.69 -3.44
CA ALA A 127 10.19 -5.50 -3.95
C ALA A 127 9.27 -4.62 -4.81
N LEU A 128 8.56 -5.23 -5.77
CA LEU A 128 7.61 -4.56 -6.65
C LEU A 128 6.49 -3.90 -5.83
N MET A 129 5.87 -4.65 -4.92
CA MET A 129 4.85 -4.08 -4.03
C MET A 129 5.38 -2.91 -3.21
N GLY A 130 6.59 -3.02 -2.65
CA GLY A 130 7.23 -1.95 -1.89
C GLY A 130 7.49 -0.68 -2.73
N ILE A 131 8.01 -0.84 -3.95
CA ILE A 131 8.24 0.27 -4.88
C ILE A 131 6.92 0.92 -5.31
N GLY A 132 5.93 0.12 -5.69
CA GLY A 132 4.62 0.62 -6.10
C GLY A 132 3.90 1.35 -4.96
N LEU A 133 3.96 0.82 -3.73
CA LEU A 133 3.45 1.50 -2.53
C LEU A 133 4.14 2.85 -2.31
N LEU A 134 5.46 2.91 -2.47
CA LEU A 134 6.21 4.16 -2.31
C LEU A 134 5.79 5.22 -3.34
N MET A 135 5.56 4.82 -4.60
CA MET A 135 5.04 5.71 -5.64
C MET A 135 3.68 6.28 -5.24
N LEU A 136 2.78 5.45 -4.72
CA LEU A 136 1.44 5.89 -4.30
C LEU A 136 1.50 6.80 -3.07
N PHE A 137 2.29 6.45 -2.07
CA PHE A 137 2.47 7.27 -0.86
C PHE A 137 3.01 8.66 -1.18
N ARG A 138 3.93 8.78 -2.15
CA ARG A 138 4.46 10.07 -2.59
C ARG A 138 3.39 11.01 -3.14
N HIS A 139 2.34 10.45 -3.76
CA HIS A 139 1.21 11.20 -4.33
C HIS A 139 -0.01 11.27 -3.41
N ARG A 140 0.17 10.95 -2.12
CA ARG A 140 -0.89 10.89 -1.09
C ARG A 140 -2.03 9.95 -1.50
N ALA A 141 -1.70 8.78 -2.00
CA ALA A 141 -2.62 7.67 -2.25
C ALA A 141 -2.19 6.45 -1.43
N GLY A 142 -3.16 5.72 -0.87
CA GLY A 142 -2.91 4.47 -0.15
C GLY A 142 -3.52 3.26 -0.85
N LEU A 143 -3.11 2.07 -0.43
CA LEU A 143 -3.67 0.78 -0.88
C LEU A 143 -4.28 -0.02 0.29
N GLY A 144 -4.53 0.63 1.42
CA GLY A 144 -4.99 -0.09 2.60
C GLY A 144 -5.52 0.83 3.67
N GLY A 145 -6.65 0.40 4.22
CA GLY A 145 -7.34 1.11 5.27
C GLY A 145 -7.00 0.69 6.69
N ILE A 146 -6.30 -0.43 6.89
CA ILE A 146 -5.98 -0.92 8.25
C ILE A 146 -5.20 0.13 9.04
N ASN A 147 -4.25 0.84 8.41
CA ASN A 147 -3.52 1.92 9.08
C ASN A 147 -4.45 3.11 9.45
N ILE A 148 -5.41 3.44 8.58
CA ILE A 148 -6.40 4.51 8.83
C ILE A 148 -7.35 4.10 9.96
N LEU A 149 -7.75 2.84 9.97
CA LEU A 149 -8.55 2.25 11.04
C LEU A 149 -7.78 2.22 12.35
N ALA A 150 -6.50 1.83 12.33
CA ALA A 150 -5.63 1.84 13.50
C ALA A 150 -5.55 3.24 14.13
N LEU A 151 -5.35 4.28 13.30
CA LEU A 151 -5.33 5.67 13.74
C LEU A 151 -6.70 6.13 14.28
N PHE A 152 -7.79 5.69 13.64
CA PHE A 152 -9.14 5.98 14.11
C PHE A 152 -9.42 5.35 15.48
N LEU A 153 -9.10 4.07 15.67
CA LEU A 153 -9.21 3.39 16.96
C LEU A 153 -8.31 4.02 18.01
N GLN A 154 -7.13 4.52 17.63
CA GLN A 154 -6.24 5.18 18.57
C GLN A 154 -6.85 6.41 19.19
N GLU A 155 -7.53 7.24 18.43
CA GLU A 155 -8.11 8.46 18.96
C GLU A 155 -9.48 8.24 19.62
N HIS A 156 -10.26 7.25 19.17
CA HIS A 156 -11.58 6.98 19.74
C HIS A 156 -11.55 6.04 20.95
N LEU A 157 -10.62 5.07 20.97
CA LEU A 157 -10.53 4.01 21.98
C LEU A 157 -9.21 4.04 22.76
N GLY A 158 -8.28 4.95 22.43
CA GLY A 158 -6.99 5.06 23.12
C GLY A 158 -5.99 3.94 22.82
N ILE A 159 -6.31 3.03 21.89
CA ILE A 159 -5.46 1.89 21.54
C ILE A 159 -4.30 2.36 20.67
N ARG A 160 -3.04 2.09 21.03
CA ARG A 160 -1.90 2.49 20.19
C ARG A 160 -2.02 1.87 18.78
N ALA A 161 -2.03 2.68 17.72
CA ALA A 161 -2.20 2.20 16.35
C ALA A 161 -1.20 1.10 15.97
N GLY A 162 0.04 1.20 16.44
CA GLY A 162 1.06 0.16 16.23
C GLY A 162 0.69 -1.20 16.82
N TYR A 163 0.05 -1.25 17.99
CA TYR A 163 -0.40 -2.53 18.57
C TYR A 163 -1.60 -3.11 17.82
N PHE A 164 -2.52 -2.28 17.35
CA PHE A 164 -3.62 -2.75 16.51
C PHE A 164 -3.11 -3.31 15.18
N GLN A 165 -2.20 -2.60 14.52
CA GLN A 165 -1.54 -3.06 13.30
C GLN A 165 -0.83 -4.40 13.53
N LEU A 166 -0.04 -4.53 14.61
CA LEU A 166 0.65 -5.76 14.97
C LEU A 166 -0.34 -6.90 15.23
N ALA A 167 -1.44 -6.63 15.94
CA ALA A 167 -2.48 -7.63 16.18
C ALA A 167 -3.11 -8.13 14.87
N VAL A 168 -3.42 -7.23 13.94
CA VAL A 168 -3.95 -7.60 12.62
C VAL A 168 -2.95 -8.43 11.82
N ASP A 169 -1.68 -8.01 11.77
CA ASP A 169 -0.63 -8.75 11.07
C ASP A 169 -0.37 -10.12 11.73
N LEU A 170 -0.49 -10.24 13.05
CA LEU A 170 -0.38 -11.50 13.79
C LEU A 170 -1.54 -12.45 13.47
N VAL A 171 -2.76 -11.92 13.36
CA VAL A 171 -3.93 -12.72 12.94
C VAL A 171 -3.76 -13.22 11.51
N ILE A 172 -3.32 -12.35 10.59
CA ILE A 172 -3.01 -12.74 9.21
C ILE A 172 -1.93 -13.83 9.18
N LEU A 173 -0.85 -13.66 9.94
CA LEU A 173 0.22 -14.65 10.02
C LEU A 173 -0.24 -15.98 10.64
N ALA A 174 -1.05 -15.94 11.69
CA ALA A 174 -1.61 -17.12 12.31
C ALA A 174 -2.54 -17.88 11.35
N CYS A 175 -3.43 -17.16 10.66
CA CYS A 175 -4.24 -17.74 9.59
C CYS A 175 -3.36 -18.33 8.48
N ALA A 176 -2.32 -17.62 8.05
CA ALA A 176 -1.39 -18.10 7.06
C ALA A 176 -0.69 -19.40 7.51
N PHE A 177 -0.28 -19.49 8.77
CA PHE A 177 0.34 -20.69 9.33
C PHE A 177 -0.61 -21.90 9.37
N LEU A 178 -1.91 -21.66 9.52
CA LEU A 178 -2.93 -22.71 9.51
C LEU A 178 -3.33 -23.15 8.11
N THR A 179 -3.27 -22.25 7.12
CA THR A 179 -3.74 -22.53 5.75
C THR A 179 -2.63 -22.86 4.76
N LEU A 180 -1.39 -22.44 5.01
CA LEU A 180 -0.27 -22.56 4.08
C LEU A 180 0.83 -23.49 4.60
N PRO A 181 1.59 -24.15 3.71
CA PRO A 181 2.79 -24.88 4.09
C PRO A 181 3.81 -23.97 4.77
N PHE A 182 4.57 -24.51 5.72
CA PHE A 182 5.57 -23.77 6.50
C PHE A 182 6.58 -23.02 5.62
N ASP A 183 7.02 -23.64 4.52
CA ASP A 183 7.98 -23.03 3.57
C ASP A 183 7.41 -21.76 2.94
N LYS A 184 6.11 -21.74 2.61
CA LYS A 184 5.43 -20.57 2.02
C LYS A 184 5.27 -19.45 3.04
N VAL A 185 5.06 -19.78 4.31
CA VAL A 185 5.01 -18.79 5.39
C VAL A 185 6.38 -18.14 5.58
N LEU A 186 7.46 -18.91 5.58
CA LEU A 186 8.83 -18.37 5.67
C LEU A 186 9.16 -17.45 4.48
N LEU A 187 8.78 -17.85 3.26
CA LEU A 187 8.95 -17.02 2.07
C LEU A 187 8.08 -15.75 2.12
N SER A 188 6.88 -15.84 2.66
CA SER A 188 6.00 -14.68 2.89
C SER A 188 6.61 -13.69 3.87
N ILE A 189 7.22 -14.19 4.97
CA ILE A 189 7.98 -13.36 5.92
C ILE A 189 9.15 -12.70 5.22
N LEU A 190 9.94 -13.44 4.43
CA LEU A 190 11.06 -12.89 3.67
C LEU A 190 10.60 -11.76 2.73
N GLY A 191 9.56 -11.99 1.95
CA GLY A 191 9.03 -11.00 1.02
C GLY A 191 8.44 -9.78 1.75
N ALA A 192 7.77 -9.98 2.89
CA ALA A 192 7.30 -8.90 3.74
C ALA A 192 8.47 -8.08 4.32
N VAL A 193 9.57 -8.71 4.71
CA VAL A 193 10.80 -8.01 5.13
C VAL A 193 11.36 -7.17 3.99
N VAL A 194 11.45 -7.72 2.78
CA VAL A 194 11.92 -6.98 1.59
C VAL A 194 11.04 -5.76 1.30
N LEU A 195 9.72 -5.95 1.28
CA LEU A 195 8.75 -4.87 1.10
C LEU A 195 8.95 -3.77 2.15
N ASN A 196 8.98 -4.16 3.43
CA ASN A 196 9.13 -3.20 4.53
C ASN A 196 10.49 -2.51 4.52
N LEU A 197 11.56 -3.21 4.13
CA LEU A 197 12.89 -2.63 3.99
C LEU A 197 12.91 -1.55 2.90
N ILE A 198 12.29 -1.80 1.74
CA ILE A 198 12.19 -0.81 0.67
C ILE A 198 11.42 0.42 1.15
N ILE A 199 10.29 0.21 1.84
CA ILE A 199 9.53 1.32 2.41
C ILE A 199 10.40 2.04 3.45
N ALA A 200 11.01 1.37 4.41
CA ALA A 200 11.79 1.98 5.49
C ALA A 200 13.01 2.76 4.99
N LEU A 201 13.76 2.23 4.02
CA LEU A 201 14.95 2.89 3.48
C LEU A 201 14.61 4.14 2.67
N ASN A 202 13.48 4.11 1.94
CA ASN A 202 13.07 5.22 1.09
C ASN A 202 12.13 6.20 1.79
N HIS A 203 11.41 5.76 2.82
CA HIS A 203 10.52 6.57 3.63
C HIS A 203 11.31 7.17 4.80
N ARG A 204 12.08 8.24 4.52
CA ARG A 204 12.70 9.05 5.58
C ARG A 204 11.64 9.94 6.24
N PRO A 205 11.33 9.75 7.54
CA PRO A 205 10.45 10.66 8.26
C PRO A 205 11.14 12.03 8.36
N GLY A 206 10.51 13.08 7.82
CA GLY A 206 11.00 14.46 7.95
C GLY A 206 11.01 15.31 6.69
N ARG A 207 10.83 14.75 5.49
CA ARG A 207 10.85 15.55 4.25
C ARG A 207 9.48 16.08 3.77
N TYR A 208 8.40 15.63 4.40
CA TYR A 208 7.02 16.06 4.09
C TYR A 208 6.32 16.84 5.22
N LEU A 209 6.95 16.98 6.38
CA LEU A 209 6.47 17.81 7.50
C LEU A 209 7.14 19.20 7.54
N ALA A 210 8.05 19.49 6.61
CA ALA A 210 8.66 20.82 6.42
C ALA A 210 7.79 21.77 5.56
N ALA A 211 6.47 21.56 5.61
CA ALA A 211 5.44 22.49 5.14
C ALA A 211 4.40 22.62 6.27
N ARG A 212 4.87 23.12 7.41
CA ARG A 212 4.06 23.89 8.34
C ARG A 212 4.67 25.28 8.41
#